data_AF-A0AAN4P740-F1
#
_entry.id   AF-A0AAN4P740-F1
#
_cell.length_a   1.000
_cell.length_b   1.000
_cell.length_c   1.000
_cell.angle_alpha   90.00
_cell.angle_beta   90.00
_cell.angle_gamma   90.00
#
_symmetry.space_group_name_H-M   'P 1'
#
loop_
_entity.id
_entity.type
_entity.pdbx_description
1 polymer ?
#
loop_
_entity_poly.entity_id
_entity_poly.type
_entity_poly.pdbx_seq_one_letter_code
_entity_poly.pdbx_strand_id
1 'polypeptide(L)'
;MNSGQKKRLNSIFSRYYNYYYTIFNIDLTEDLLKKTEFTIEKPISSDLELNILDFLLEISKDIYNLNNQNDRKIRGQYPTVDKQIIRSIIDGSLNNSKKDIRKLKILDPCAGTGNFIIVLLYDQFKLSNSFELILNILDNYVGIEIDPMLIYFQKIQINLLLKYLSNNTSFYSKINIIQGDTTQKKISMKNYNSLTLKYLISLILF
;
A
#
# COMPACT_ATOMS: atom_id res chain seq x y z
N MET A 1 2.34 -7.79 -21.87
CA MET A 1 1.46 -6.64 -21.55
C MET A 1 0.90 -6.11 -22.86
N ASN A 2 -0.41 -5.95 -23.01
CA ASN A 2 -0.96 -5.41 -24.27
C ASN A 2 -0.77 -3.87 -24.34
N SER A 3 -0.92 -3.28 -25.53
CA SER A 3 -0.68 -1.84 -25.76
C SER A 3 -1.54 -0.93 -24.86
N GLY A 4 -2.79 -1.34 -24.59
CA GLY A 4 -3.70 -0.62 -23.69
C GLY A 4 -3.24 -0.61 -22.23
N GLN A 5 -2.79 -1.76 -21.71
CA GLN A 5 -2.23 -1.86 -20.36
C GLN A 5 -0.95 -1.02 -20.21
N LYS A 6 -0.07 -1.04 -21.22
CA LYS A 6 1.13 -0.18 -21.24
C LYS A 6 0.76 1.30 -21.18
N LYS A 7 -0.23 1.74 -21.95
CA LYS A 7 -0.71 3.13 -21.93
C LYS A 7 -1.28 3.52 -20.57
N ARG A 8 -2.12 2.67 -19.95
CA ARG A 8 -2.69 2.95 -18.62
C ARG A 8 -1.62 3.01 -17.53
N LEU A 9 -0.65 2.11 -17.58
CA LEU A 9 0.49 2.11 -16.66
C LEU A 9 1.34 3.38 -16.80
N ASN A 10 1.62 3.79 -18.05
CA ASN A 10 2.32 5.04 -18.35
C ASN A 10 1.59 6.26 -17.76
N SER A 11 0.26 6.27 -17.86
CA SER A 11 -0.56 7.36 -17.31
C SER A 11 -0.44 7.43 -15.78
N ILE A 12 -0.50 6.29 -15.08
CA ILE A 12 -0.30 6.25 -13.61
C ILE A 12 1.08 6.81 -13.22
N PHE A 13 2.15 6.39 -13.89
CA PHE A 13 3.49 6.90 -13.60
C PHE A 13 3.63 8.40 -13.93
N SER A 14 3.04 8.84 -15.04
CA SER A 14 3.02 10.27 -15.40
C SER A 14 2.29 11.10 -14.35
N ARG A 15 1.18 10.60 -13.79
CA ARG A 15 0.46 11.26 -12.70
C ARG A 15 1.33 11.38 -11.44
N TYR A 16 2.02 10.30 -11.03
CA TYR A 16 2.99 10.37 -9.92
C TYR A 16 4.06 11.43 -10.17
N TYR A 17 4.73 11.36 -11.32
CA TYR A 17 5.77 12.31 -11.68
C TYR A 17 5.26 13.76 -11.64
N ASN A 18 4.16 14.03 -12.35
CA ASN A 18 3.62 15.39 -12.47
C ASN A 18 3.18 15.96 -11.12
N TYR A 19 2.52 15.17 -10.28
CA TYR A 19 2.09 15.63 -8.96
C TYR A 19 3.29 16.01 -8.09
N TYR A 20 4.30 15.13 -7.99
CA TYR A 20 5.47 15.38 -7.15
C TYR A 20 6.36 16.50 -7.69
N TYR A 21 6.58 16.55 -9.00
CA TYR A 21 7.35 17.59 -9.63
C TYR A 21 6.67 18.95 -9.47
N THR A 22 5.36 19.03 -9.72
CA THR A 22 4.64 20.31 -9.71
C THR A 22 4.37 20.82 -8.30
N ILE A 23 3.94 19.94 -7.38
CA ILE A 23 3.50 20.35 -6.03
C ILE A 23 4.68 20.45 -5.07
N PHE A 24 5.68 19.58 -5.21
CA PHE A 24 6.80 19.49 -4.24
C PHE A 24 8.16 19.82 -4.84
N ASN A 25 8.26 20.08 -6.15
CA ASN A 25 9.53 20.23 -6.85
C ASN A 25 10.47 19.03 -6.64
N ILE A 26 9.88 17.82 -6.57
CA ILE A 26 10.60 16.55 -6.42
C ILE A 26 10.64 15.86 -7.78
N ASP A 27 11.84 15.71 -8.32
CA ASP A 27 12.06 14.90 -9.50
C ASP A 27 12.07 13.40 -9.13
N LEU A 28 11.06 12.68 -9.60
CA LEU A 28 10.91 11.23 -9.38
C LEU A 28 11.51 10.39 -10.52
N THR A 29 12.21 11.01 -11.46
CA THR A 29 12.77 10.34 -12.64
C THR A 29 13.59 9.13 -12.21
N GLU A 30 14.59 9.26 -11.35
CA GLU A 30 15.39 8.10 -10.91
C GLU A 30 14.61 7.04 -10.11
N ASP A 31 13.60 7.46 -9.34
CA ASP A 31 12.77 6.57 -8.52
C ASP A 31 11.80 5.73 -9.37
N LEU A 32 11.30 6.30 -10.47
CA LEU A 32 10.33 5.68 -11.39
C LEU A 32 11.03 4.99 -12.59
N LEU A 33 12.22 5.46 -13.01
CA LEU A 33 12.89 5.03 -14.25
C LEU A 33 13.55 3.66 -14.21
N LYS A 34 13.69 2.99 -13.06
CA LYS A 34 14.49 1.76 -13.03
C LYS A 34 13.87 0.57 -13.79
N LYS A 35 12.65 0.66 -14.34
CA LYS A 35 11.96 -0.52 -14.93
C LYS A 35 11.14 -0.33 -16.20
N THR A 36 10.87 0.90 -16.67
CA THR A 36 10.04 1.10 -17.88
C THR A 36 10.38 2.39 -18.61
N GLU A 37 10.50 2.34 -19.93
CA GLU A 37 10.37 3.53 -20.79
C GLU A 37 8.96 4.12 -20.57
N PHE A 38 8.88 5.29 -19.95
CA PHE A 38 7.63 6.02 -19.77
C PHE A 38 7.73 7.39 -20.44
N THR A 39 6.66 7.82 -21.08
CA THR A 39 6.53 9.16 -21.66
C THR A 39 5.71 10.00 -20.70
N ILE A 40 6.29 11.09 -20.18
CA ILE A 40 5.59 12.03 -19.29
C ILE A 40 4.41 12.64 -20.07
N GLU A 41 3.20 12.30 -19.66
CA GLU A 41 1.97 12.91 -20.16
C GLU A 41 1.76 14.30 -19.53
N LYS A 42 0.88 15.12 -20.12
CA LYS A 42 0.54 16.43 -19.53
C LYS A 42 -0.09 16.25 -18.13
N PRO A 43 0.17 17.16 -17.18
CA PRO A 43 -0.43 17.10 -15.85
C PRO A 43 -1.96 17.17 -15.93
N ILE A 44 -2.63 16.40 -15.07
CA ILE A 44 -4.08 16.47 -14.87
C ILE A 44 -4.34 17.51 -13.79
N SER A 45 -5.01 18.61 -14.11
CA SER A 45 -5.18 19.75 -13.19
C SER A 45 -5.89 19.37 -11.89
N SER A 46 -6.90 18.49 -11.95
CA SER A 46 -7.64 18.05 -10.76
C SER A 46 -6.76 17.28 -9.76
N ASP A 47 -5.71 16.60 -10.22
CA ASP A 47 -4.79 15.92 -9.31
C ASP A 47 -4.00 16.91 -8.47
N LEU A 48 -3.62 18.04 -9.07
CA LEU A 48 -2.79 19.07 -8.44
C LEU A 48 -3.51 19.82 -7.31
N GLU A 49 -4.85 19.74 -7.27
CA GLU A 49 -5.67 20.33 -6.21
C GLU A 49 -5.82 19.40 -4.98
N LEU A 50 -5.47 18.11 -5.12
CA LEU A 50 -5.56 17.15 -4.04
C LEU A 50 -4.40 17.32 -3.05
N ASN A 51 -4.65 17.09 -1.77
CA ASN A 51 -3.55 16.80 -0.84
C ASN A 51 -2.97 15.41 -1.14
N ILE A 52 -1.77 15.16 -0.63
CA ILE A 52 -1.02 13.93 -0.96
C ILE A 52 -1.81 12.65 -0.64
N LEU A 53 -2.57 12.64 0.46
CA LEU A 53 -3.32 11.46 0.86
C LEU A 53 -4.44 11.18 -0.15
N ASP A 54 -5.24 12.21 -0.47
CA ASP A 54 -6.33 12.08 -1.44
C ASP A 54 -5.78 11.70 -2.82
N PHE A 55 -4.65 12.28 -3.24
CA PHE A 55 -3.97 11.92 -4.48
C PHE A 55 -3.57 10.43 -4.53
N LEU A 56 -2.92 9.91 -3.49
CA LEU A 56 -2.52 8.50 -3.44
C LEU A 56 -3.74 7.55 -3.47
N LEU A 57 -4.82 7.90 -2.78
CA LEU A 57 -6.07 7.13 -2.79
C LEU A 57 -6.76 7.14 -4.17
N GLU A 58 -6.73 8.26 -4.89
CA GLU A 58 -7.21 8.32 -6.28
C GLU A 58 -6.37 7.46 -7.22
N ILE A 59 -5.03 7.49 -7.09
CA ILE A 59 -4.16 6.62 -7.91
C ILE A 59 -4.42 5.13 -7.60
N SER A 60 -4.70 4.78 -6.35
CA SER A 60 -5.11 3.41 -5.99
C SER A 60 -6.33 2.96 -6.77
N LYS A 61 -7.34 3.80 -7.03
CA LYS A 61 -8.49 3.43 -7.90
C LYS A 61 -8.02 3.03 -9.29
N ASP A 62 -7.12 3.83 -9.86
CA ASP A 62 -6.61 3.62 -11.22
C ASP A 62 -5.74 2.37 -11.36
N ILE A 63 -4.94 2.05 -10.34
CA ILE A 63 -4.18 0.80 -10.29
C ILE A 63 -5.12 -0.41 -10.38
N TYR A 64 -6.20 -0.41 -9.61
CA TYR A 64 -7.20 -1.48 -9.70
C TYR A 64 -7.95 -1.46 -11.04
N ASN A 65 -8.08 -0.31 -11.70
CA ASN A 65 -8.63 -0.18 -13.06
C ASN A 65 -7.69 -0.70 -14.16
N LEU A 66 -6.46 -1.12 -13.86
CA LEU A 66 -5.60 -1.83 -14.82
C LEU A 66 -6.16 -3.21 -15.19
N ASN A 67 -6.83 -3.86 -14.24
CA ASN A 67 -7.57 -5.10 -14.47
C ASN A 67 -8.99 -4.79 -14.95
N ASN A 68 -9.54 -5.64 -15.81
CA ASN A 68 -10.93 -5.49 -16.23
C ASN A 68 -11.89 -5.84 -15.07
N GLN A 69 -13.15 -5.43 -15.18
CA GLN A 69 -14.14 -5.59 -14.12
C GLN A 69 -14.38 -7.07 -13.74
N ASN A 70 -14.34 -7.98 -14.71
CA ASN A 70 -14.55 -9.42 -14.46
C ASN A 70 -13.39 -10.02 -13.65
N ASP A 71 -12.16 -9.70 -14.02
CA ASP A 71 -10.96 -10.17 -13.31
C ASP A 71 -10.95 -9.67 -11.86
N ARG A 72 -11.30 -8.40 -11.65
CA ARG A 72 -11.44 -7.84 -10.30
C ARG A 72 -12.48 -8.56 -9.48
N LYS A 73 -13.65 -8.83 -10.06
CA LYS A 73 -14.75 -9.53 -9.39
C LYS A 73 -14.34 -10.94 -8.97
N ILE A 74 -13.66 -11.68 -9.84
CA ILE A 74 -13.15 -13.02 -9.54
C ILE A 74 -12.12 -12.98 -8.40
N ARG A 75 -11.26 -11.96 -8.38
CA ARG A 75 -10.19 -11.83 -7.38
C ARG A 75 -10.60 -11.10 -6.10
N GLY A 76 -11.82 -10.57 -6.02
CA GLY A 76 -12.25 -9.72 -4.89
C GLY A 76 -11.44 -8.42 -4.76
N GLN A 77 -10.81 -7.94 -5.83
CA GLN A 77 -9.92 -6.79 -5.81
C GLN A 77 -10.70 -5.48 -5.94
N TYR A 78 -11.04 -4.87 -4.79
CA TYR A 78 -11.69 -3.57 -4.72
C TYR A 78 -10.91 -2.67 -3.74
N PRO A 79 -10.44 -1.48 -4.17
CA PRO A 79 -9.69 -0.62 -3.28
C PRO A 79 -10.64 0.09 -2.31
N THR A 80 -10.34 0.02 -1.02
CA THR A 80 -10.96 0.90 -0.01
C THR A 80 -10.30 2.27 -0.12
N VAL A 81 -11.04 3.28 -0.62
CA VAL A 81 -10.52 4.63 -0.90
C VAL A 81 -11.25 5.74 -0.14
N ASP A 82 -12.33 5.40 0.53
CA ASP A 82 -13.00 6.32 1.45
C ASP A 82 -12.16 6.45 2.73
N LYS A 83 -11.47 7.58 2.87
CA LYS A 83 -10.61 7.88 4.02
C LYS A 83 -11.36 7.88 5.35
N GLN A 84 -12.66 8.17 5.37
CA GLN A 84 -13.44 8.14 6.62
C GLN A 84 -13.65 6.70 7.08
N ILE A 85 -13.94 5.78 6.16
CA ILE A 85 -14.07 4.35 6.47
C ILE A 85 -12.72 3.80 6.94
N ILE A 86 -11.63 4.11 6.24
CA ILE A 86 -10.29 3.64 6.60
C ILE A 86 -9.92 4.13 8.01
N ARG A 87 -10.11 5.43 8.29
CA ARG A 87 -9.87 6.03 9.61
C ARG A 87 -10.70 5.38 10.69
N SER A 88 -12.00 5.18 10.46
CA SER A 88 -12.88 4.52 11.43
C SER A 88 -12.38 3.14 11.84
N ILE A 89 -11.88 2.34 10.88
CA ILE A 89 -11.31 1.02 11.14
C ILE A 89 -9.97 1.12 11.90
N ILE A 90 -9.09 2.02 11.47
CA ILE A 90 -7.79 2.25 12.12
C ILE A 90 -7.99 2.69 13.58
N ASP A 91 -8.81 3.73 13.79
CA ASP A 91 -9.08 4.30 15.11
C ASP A 91 -9.74 3.28 16.02
N GLY A 92 -10.71 2.52 15.51
CA GLY A 92 -11.32 1.41 16.23
C GLY A 92 -10.28 0.37 16.68
N SER A 93 -9.35 0.01 15.80
CA SER A 93 -8.29 -0.96 16.07
C SER A 93 -7.28 -0.44 17.10
N LEU A 94 -6.83 0.81 16.97
CA LEU A 94 -5.89 1.44 17.89
C LEU A 94 -6.49 1.63 19.28
N ASN A 95 -7.73 2.13 19.36
CA ASN A 95 -8.44 2.34 20.63
C ASN A 95 -8.67 1.02 21.38
N ASN A 96 -8.98 -0.07 20.67
CA ASN A 96 -9.14 -1.39 21.26
C ASN A 96 -7.83 -1.96 21.82
N SER A 97 -6.69 -1.62 21.21
CA SER A 97 -5.39 -2.14 21.65
C SER A 97 -4.95 -1.60 23.01
N LYS A 98 -5.34 -0.36 23.36
CA LYS A 98 -4.89 0.40 24.54
C LYS A 98 -3.37 0.46 24.74
N LYS A 99 -2.59 0.16 23.70
CA LYS A 99 -1.12 0.17 23.71
C LYS A 99 -0.62 1.40 22.95
N ASP A 100 0.57 1.86 23.32
CA ASP A 100 1.31 2.81 22.48
C ASP A 100 1.51 2.19 21.09
N ILE A 101 1.18 2.94 20.04
CA ILE A 101 1.34 2.51 18.65
C ILE A 101 2.76 2.03 18.34
N ARG A 102 3.77 2.59 19.03
CA ARG A 102 5.18 2.16 18.90
C ARG A 102 5.44 0.70 19.27
N LYS A 103 4.52 0.11 20.03
CA LYS A 103 4.60 -1.27 20.54
C LYS A 103 3.66 -2.21 19.81
N LEU A 104 2.92 -1.73 18.82
CA LEU A 104 1.98 -2.53 18.06
C LEU A 104 2.70 -3.25 16.92
N LYS A 105 2.35 -4.53 16.73
CA LYS A 105 2.61 -5.24 15.48
C LYS A 105 1.37 -5.11 14.63
N ILE A 106 1.54 -4.65 13.40
CA ILE A 106 0.43 -4.32 12.50
C ILE A 106 0.43 -5.31 11.35
N LEU A 107 -0.69 -6.02 11.18
CA LEU A 107 -0.88 -6.97 10.08
C LEU A 107 -2.03 -6.49 9.20
N ASP A 108 -1.76 -6.36 7.91
CA ASP A 108 -2.77 -6.14 6.87
C ASP A 108 -2.79 -7.35 5.93
N PRO A 109 -3.69 -8.31 6.14
CA PRO A 109 -3.65 -9.62 5.48
C PRO A 109 -4.11 -9.60 4.00
N CYS A 110 -4.66 -8.48 3.53
CA CYS A 110 -5.10 -8.27 2.15
C CYS A 110 -4.76 -6.83 1.72
N ALA A 111 -3.47 -6.51 1.75
CA ALA A 111 -3.01 -5.14 1.80
C ALA A 111 -3.27 -4.33 0.52
N GLY A 112 -3.45 -4.99 -0.63
CA GLY A 112 -3.73 -4.31 -1.88
C GLY A 112 -2.63 -3.31 -2.24
N THR A 113 -3.02 -2.07 -2.52
CA THR A 113 -2.09 -0.95 -2.73
C THR A 113 -1.65 -0.25 -1.44
N GLY A 114 -2.05 -0.74 -0.27
CA GLY A 114 -1.62 -0.24 1.04
C GLY A 114 -2.39 0.96 1.59
N ASN A 115 -3.64 1.17 1.18
CA ASN A 115 -4.40 2.35 1.60
C ASN A 115 -4.54 2.47 3.13
N PHE A 116 -4.66 1.36 3.86
CA PHE A 116 -4.69 1.38 5.33
C PHE A 116 -3.39 1.87 5.94
N ILE A 117 -2.24 1.31 5.51
CA ILE A 117 -0.95 1.74 6.06
C ILE A 117 -0.62 3.18 5.65
N ILE A 118 -0.93 3.61 4.43
CA ILE A 118 -0.70 4.99 3.96
C ILE A 118 -1.49 6.00 4.81
N VAL A 119 -2.78 5.74 5.06
CA VAL A 119 -3.62 6.61 5.91
C VAL A 119 -3.08 6.63 7.34
N LEU A 120 -2.73 5.46 7.90
CA LEU A 120 -2.15 5.36 9.24
C LEU A 120 -0.87 6.21 9.37
N LEU A 121 0.09 6.05 8.46
CA LEU A 121 1.35 6.77 8.50
C LEU A 121 1.14 8.29 8.37
N TYR A 122 0.29 8.71 7.43
CA TYR A 122 0.01 10.13 7.24
C TYR A 122 -0.64 10.76 8.48
N ASP A 123 -1.69 10.14 9.04
CA ASP A 123 -2.39 10.69 10.19
C ASP A 123 -1.51 10.71 11.45
N GLN A 124 -0.72 9.66 11.69
CA GLN A 124 0.22 9.63 12.81
C GLN A 124 1.33 10.67 12.67
N PHE A 125 1.78 10.96 11.44
CA PHE A 125 2.74 12.04 11.21
C PHE A 125 2.09 13.40 11.47
N LYS A 126 0.86 13.64 11.00
CA LYS A 126 0.16 14.90 11.25
C LYS A 126 -0.12 15.16 12.73
N LEU A 127 -0.32 14.10 13.52
CA LEU A 127 -0.51 14.20 14.97
C LEU A 127 0.79 14.43 15.75
N SER A 128 1.87 13.74 15.37
CA SER A 128 3.11 13.70 16.16
C SER A 128 4.24 14.58 15.62
N ASN A 129 4.18 14.94 14.34
CA ASN A 129 5.28 15.51 13.56
C ASN A 129 6.61 14.72 13.68
N SER A 130 6.52 13.39 13.88
CA SER A 130 7.68 12.53 14.12
C SER A 130 7.88 11.56 12.97
N PHE A 131 8.90 11.81 12.14
CA PHE A 131 9.29 10.87 11.09
C PHE A 131 9.82 9.54 11.66
N GLU A 132 10.49 9.58 12.81
CA GLU A 132 10.94 8.39 13.53
C GLU A 132 9.78 7.46 13.91
N LEU A 133 8.66 8.03 14.35
CA LEU A 133 7.44 7.25 14.63
C LEU A 133 6.94 6.51 13.38
N ILE A 134 7.00 7.16 12.22
CA ILE A 134 6.56 6.57 10.93
C ILE A 134 7.43 5.39 10.54
N LEU A 135 8.75 5.52 10.71
CA LEU A 135 9.69 4.42 10.47
C LEU A 135 9.44 3.27 11.44
N ASN A 136 9.20 3.56 12.72
CA ASN A 136 8.91 2.55 13.73
C ASN A 136 7.59 1.79 13.45
N ILE A 137 6.54 2.48 12.99
CA ILE A 137 5.29 1.84 12.55
C ILE A 137 5.57 0.90 11.37
N LEU A 138 6.36 1.34 10.39
CA LEU A 138 6.74 0.54 9.23
C LEU A 138 7.60 -0.67 9.58
N ASP A 139 8.55 -0.54 10.51
CA ASP A 139 9.38 -1.64 11.01
C ASP A 139 8.53 -2.75 11.65
N ASN A 140 7.35 -2.40 12.20
CA ASN A 140 6.42 -3.32 12.84
C ASN A 140 5.22 -3.71 11.95
N TYR A 141 5.20 -3.25 10.70
CA TYR A 141 4.14 -3.54 9.73
C TYR A 141 4.45 -4.80 8.92
N VAL A 142 3.43 -5.62 8.68
CA VAL A 142 3.45 -6.73 7.75
C VAL A 142 2.23 -6.63 6.84
N GLY A 143 2.45 -6.44 5.54
CA GLY A 143 1.41 -6.57 4.52
C GLY A 143 1.44 -7.98 3.91
N ILE A 144 0.27 -8.52 3.58
CA ILE A 144 0.14 -9.73 2.77
C ILE A 144 -0.73 -9.40 1.56
N GLU A 145 -0.26 -9.76 0.36
CA GLU A 145 -1.00 -9.56 -0.88
C GLU A 145 -0.66 -10.67 -1.87
N ILE A 146 -1.63 -11.11 -2.68
CA ILE A 146 -1.46 -12.21 -3.62
C ILE A 146 -0.98 -11.71 -4.99
N ASP A 147 -1.35 -10.48 -5.36
CA ASP A 147 -1.05 -9.89 -6.65
C ASP A 147 0.27 -9.11 -6.61
N PRO A 148 1.33 -9.58 -7.32
CA PRO A 148 2.63 -8.93 -7.31
C PRO A 148 2.60 -7.50 -7.87
N MET A 149 1.62 -7.16 -8.71
CA MET A 149 1.44 -5.79 -9.19
C MET A 149 1.00 -4.86 -8.06
N LEU A 150 0.07 -5.31 -7.22
CA LEU A 150 -0.41 -4.53 -6.08
C LEU A 150 0.69 -4.36 -5.02
N ILE A 151 1.48 -5.41 -4.75
CA ILE A 151 2.68 -5.32 -3.90
C ILE A 151 3.65 -4.25 -4.42
N TYR A 152 3.91 -4.25 -5.72
CA TYR A 152 4.80 -3.28 -6.34
C TYR A 152 4.30 -1.84 -6.14
N PHE A 153 3.02 -1.59 -6.41
CA PHE A 153 2.43 -0.28 -6.21
C PHE A 153 2.33 0.13 -4.75
N GLN A 154 2.07 -0.81 -3.84
CA GLN A 154 2.08 -0.55 -2.41
C GLN A 154 3.45 -0.01 -1.96
N LYS A 155 4.54 -0.64 -2.41
CA LYS A 155 5.90 -0.17 -2.10
C LYS A 155 6.19 1.20 -2.68
N ILE A 156 5.71 1.49 -3.89
CA ILE A 156 5.82 2.83 -4.49
C ILE A 156 5.08 3.85 -3.65
N GLN A 157 3.80 3.63 -3.36
CA GLN A 157 2.98 4.60 -2.65
C GLN A 157 3.50 4.90 -1.24
N ILE A 158 3.96 3.88 -0.51
CA ILE A 158 4.61 4.08 0.78
C ILE A 158 5.87 4.94 0.63
N ASN A 159 6.77 4.62 -0.32
CA ASN A 159 7.99 5.41 -0.51
C ASN A 159 7.71 6.85 -0.97
N LEU A 160 6.71 7.04 -1.82
CA LEU A 160 6.26 8.35 -2.26
C LEU A 160 5.71 9.16 -1.06
N LEU A 161 4.91 8.54 -0.19
CA LEU A 161 4.48 9.18 1.05
C LEU A 161 5.68 9.53 1.93
N LEU A 162 6.64 8.61 2.13
CA LEU A 162 7.82 8.88 2.95
C LEU A 162 8.69 10.01 2.40
N LYS A 163 8.86 10.11 1.07
CA LYS A 163 9.53 11.26 0.44
C LYS A 163 8.81 12.57 0.78
N TYR A 164 7.48 12.60 0.70
CA TYR A 164 6.73 13.77 1.12
C TYR A 164 6.93 14.09 2.61
N LEU A 165 6.76 13.13 3.51
CA LEU A 165 6.85 13.34 4.96
C LEU A 165 8.26 13.70 5.45
N SER A 166 9.30 13.28 4.72
CA SER A 166 10.72 13.52 5.06
C SER A 166 11.35 14.71 4.33
N ASN A 167 10.56 15.53 3.63
CA ASN A 167 11.08 16.59 2.75
C ASN A 167 12.13 16.08 1.75
N ASN A 168 11.83 14.96 1.08
CA ASN A 168 12.62 14.30 0.05
C ASN A 168 13.97 13.72 0.50
N THR A 169 14.14 13.44 1.80
CA THR A 169 15.42 12.91 2.32
C THR A 169 15.45 11.40 2.52
N SER A 170 14.29 10.73 2.51
CA SER A 170 14.19 9.31 2.84
C SER A 170 13.79 8.42 1.67
N PHE A 171 14.43 7.26 1.61
CA PHE A 171 13.98 6.07 0.86
C PHE A 171 13.98 4.87 1.79
N TYR A 172 12.89 4.09 1.81
CA TYR A 172 12.74 2.97 2.74
C TYR A 172 12.61 1.65 1.98
N SER A 173 13.72 0.91 1.94
CA SER A 173 13.86 -0.34 1.16
C SER A 173 13.26 -1.57 1.85
N LYS A 174 12.97 -1.50 3.15
CA LYS A 174 12.61 -2.66 4.00
C LYS A 174 11.11 -2.84 4.22
N ILE A 175 10.25 -2.29 3.34
CA ILE A 175 8.80 -2.45 3.46
C ILE A 175 8.44 -3.95 3.39
N ASN A 176 8.00 -4.49 4.52
CA ASN A 176 7.72 -5.92 4.68
C ASN A 176 6.34 -6.27 4.13
N ILE A 177 6.30 -6.61 2.86
CA ILE A 177 5.10 -7.13 2.18
C ILE A 177 5.41 -8.52 1.66
N ILE A 178 4.67 -9.49 2.16
CA ILE A 178 4.79 -10.90 1.82
C ILE A 178 3.82 -11.18 0.67
N GLN A 179 4.31 -11.80 -0.40
CA GLN A 179 3.43 -12.32 -1.44
C GLN A 179 2.74 -13.60 -0.93
N GLY A 180 1.42 -13.57 -0.80
CA GLY A 180 0.62 -14.74 -0.44
C GLY A 180 0.63 -15.79 -1.55
N ASP A 181 0.75 -17.07 -1.17
CA ASP A 181 0.65 -18.18 -2.10
C ASP A 181 -0.83 -18.54 -2.32
N THR A 182 -1.32 -18.39 -3.55
CA THR A 182 -2.69 -18.80 -3.95
C THR A 182 -2.73 -20.21 -4.51
N THR A 183 -1.58 -20.89 -4.62
CA THR A 183 -1.60 -22.30 -4.97
C THR A 183 -2.30 -23.04 -3.84
N GLN A 184 -3.52 -23.50 -4.11
CA GLN A 184 -4.07 -24.65 -3.41
C GLN A 184 -3.15 -25.83 -3.72
N LYS A 185 -1.98 -25.93 -3.08
CA LYS A 185 -1.44 -27.24 -2.80
C LYS A 185 -2.53 -27.92 -1.99
N LYS A 186 -3.23 -28.89 -2.59
CA LYS A 186 -4.03 -29.85 -1.83
C LYS A 186 -3.13 -30.32 -0.69
N ILE A 187 -3.33 -29.78 0.50
CA ILE A 187 -2.67 -30.29 1.69
C ILE A 187 -3.22 -31.69 1.82
N SER A 188 -2.44 -32.69 1.43
CA SER A 188 -2.73 -34.07 1.74
C SER A 188 -2.76 -34.15 3.27
N MET A 189 -3.96 -34.16 3.86
CA MET A 189 -4.20 -34.25 5.30
C MET A 189 -3.68 -35.56 5.92
N LYS A 190 -2.84 -36.33 5.23
CA LYS A 190 -2.34 -37.61 5.72
C LYS A 190 -1.31 -37.50 6.84
N ASN A 191 -0.67 -36.34 7.07
CA ASN A 191 0.49 -36.26 7.98
C ASN A 191 0.41 -35.21 9.10
N TYR A 192 -0.73 -34.56 9.36
CA TYR A 192 -0.83 -33.70 10.54
C TYR A 192 -1.27 -34.53 11.76
N ASN A 193 -0.29 -34.94 12.58
CA ASN A 193 -0.55 -35.45 13.91
C ASN A 193 -1.39 -34.43 14.70
N SER A 194 -2.39 -34.92 15.43
CA SER A 194 -3.39 -34.13 16.16
C SER A 194 -2.83 -33.10 17.15
N LEU A 195 -1.54 -33.19 17.50
CA LEU A 195 -0.84 -32.21 18.34
C LEU A 195 -0.65 -30.85 17.66
N THR A 196 -0.38 -30.81 16.35
CA THR A 196 -0.03 -29.56 15.65
C THR A 196 -1.26 -28.68 15.38
N LEU A 197 -2.43 -29.29 15.20
CA LEU A 197 -3.68 -28.55 14.97
C LEU A 197 -4.19 -27.86 16.26
N LYS A 198 -3.96 -28.48 17.43
CA LYS A 198 -4.27 -27.85 18.73
C LYS A 198 -3.43 -26.59 18.98
N TYR A 199 -2.16 -26.59 18.58
CA TYR A 199 -1.27 -25.42 18.72
C TYR A 199 -1.65 -24.26 17.79
N LEU A 200 -2.16 -24.56 16.58
CA LEU A 200 -2.59 -23.52 15.64
C LEU A 200 -3.88 -22.82 16.12
N ILE A 201 -4.81 -23.58 16.70
CA ILE A 201 -6.07 -23.04 17.23
C ILE A 201 -5.82 -22.21 18.50
N SER A 202 -4.85 -22.59 19.34
CA SER A 202 -4.48 -21.78 20.51
C SER A 202 -3.81 -20.45 20.14
N LEU A 203 -3.20 -20.32 18.97
CA LEU A 203 -2.55 -19.07 18.53
C LEU A 203 -3.53 -18.06 17.92
N ILE A 204 -4.74 -18.49 17.54
CA ILE A 204 -5.78 -17.64 16.94
C ILE A 204 -6.73 -17.08 18.01
N LEU A 205 -6.71 -17.64 19.22
CA LEU A 205 -7.63 -17.30 20.32
C LEU A 205 -6.98 -16.55 21.49
N PHE A 206 -5.79 -15.97 21.34
CA PHE A 206 -5.15 -15.11 22.35
C PHE A 206 -4.51 -13.86 21.73
#